data_AF-A0A1I3DEF0-F1
#
_entry.id   AF-A0A1I3DEF0-F1
#
_cell.length_a   1.000
_cell.length_b   1.000
_cell.length_c   1.000
_cell.angle_alpha   90.00
_cell.angle_beta   90.00
_cell.angle_gamma   90.00
#
_symmetry.space_group_name_H-M   'P 1'
#
loop_
_entity.id
_entity.type
_entity.pdbx_description
1 polymer ?
#
loop_
_entity_poly.entity_id
_entity_poly.type
_entity_poly.pdbx_seq_one_letter_code
_entity_poly.pdbx_strand_id
1 'polypeptide(L)'
;MKTTINSKFYETGILLLIYFLVIVFTSGIRINILLNTLPDFILTTARITGNISLVVSSLFSILFILLILFLYSFVIIVFDFQTKFEIIVESMINLIIAFCFLELLRFSFTLYEFNSSFLANLNYKGDLTQQLQQTPWFFYDKIFQYITLAIGSITFIFSQFIKSNNNKETIVFSVILLICISITSVNFLDLFEHYLR
;
A
#
# COMPACT_ATOMS: atom_id res chain seq x y z
N MET A 1 -0.82 -11.91 30.44
CA MET A 1 -1.82 -11.22 29.59
C MET A 1 -1.38 -9.81 29.19
N LYS A 2 -0.97 -8.91 30.12
CA LYS A 2 -0.38 -7.61 29.74
C LYS A 2 0.94 -7.72 28.95
N THR A 3 1.77 -8.72 29.25
CA THR A 3 3.07 -8.94 28.59
C THR A 3 2.97 -9.39 27.13
N THR A 4 1.97 -10.21 26.80
CA THR A 4 1.73 -10.72 25.44
C THR A 4 1.13 -9.68 24.50
N ILE A 5 0.36 -8.72 25.03
CA ILE A 5 -0.19 -7.62 24.22
C ILE A 5 0.93 -6.64 23.86
N ASN A 6 1.77 -6.27 24.83
CA ASN A 6 2.90 -5.37 24.60
C ASN A 6 3.90 -5.94 23.59
N SER A 7 4.15 -7.25 23.60
CA SER A 7 5.04 -7.88 22.61
C SER A 7 4.49 -7.82 21.19
N LYS A 8 3.18 -8.04 20.99
CA LYS A 8 2.54 -7.98 19.67
C LYS A 8 2.46 -6.56 19.10
N PHE A 9 2.26 -5.56 19.95
CA PHE A 9 2.34 -4.16 19.52
C PHE A 9 3.75 -3.78 19.08
N TYR A 10 4.76 -4.20 19.83
CA TYR A 10 6.15 -3.99 19.46
C TYR A 10 6.49 -4.67 18.12
N GLU A 11 6.04 -5.91 17.93
CA GLU A 11 6.16 -6.64 16.67
C GLU A 11 5.48 -5.92 15.50
N THR A 12 4.27 -5.40 15.71
CA THR A 12 3.55 -4.61 14.69
C THR A 12 4.33 -3.35 14.32
N GLY A 13 4.91 -2.65 15.29
CA GLY A 13 5.76 -1.48 15.05
C GLY A 13 7.00 -1.79 14.23
N ILE A 14 7.68 -2.90 14.54
CA ILE A 14 8.82 -3.39 13.74
C ILE A 14 8.39 -3.71 12.32
N LEU A 15 7.27 -4.43 12.14
CA LEU A 15 6.78 -4.80 10.82
C LEU A 15 6.34 -3.60 9.99
N LEU A 16 5.75 -2.57 10.60
CA LEU A 16 5.46 -1.31 9.91
C LEU A 16 6.73 -0.60 9.44
N LEU A 17 7.80 -0.63 10.25
CA LEU A 17 9.10 -0.09 9.85
C LEU A 17 9.75 -0.91 8.72
N ILE A 18 9.65 -2.24 8.78
CA ILE A 18 10.09 -3.11 7.68
C ILE A 18 9.30 -2.79 6.41
N TYR A 19 7.98 -2.67 6.51
CA TYR A 19 7.12 -2.33 5.38
C TYR A 19 7.47 -0.96 4.79
N PHE A 20 7.69 0.05 5.65
CA PHE A 20 8.19 1.37 5.23
C PHE A 20 9.46 1.25 4.39
N LEU A 21 10.46 0.53 4.91
CA LEU A 21 11.73 0.35 4.23
C LEU A 21 11.55 -0.38 2.91
N VAL A 22 10.74 -1.44 2.87
CA VAL A 22 10.43 -2.17 1.63
C VAL A 22 9.87 -1.23 0.57
N ILE A 23 8.82 -0.45 0.89
CA ILE A 23 8.23 0.50 -0.07
C ILE A 23 9.26 1.54 -0.53
N VAL A 24 10.04 2.10 0.40
CA VAL A 24 11.03 3.13 0.10
C VAL A 24 12.11 2.57 -0.83
N PHE A 25 12.62 1.37 -0.56
CA PHE A 25 13.64 0.73 -1.39
C PHE A 25 13.10 0.33 -2.77
N THR A 26 11.97 -0.38 -2.84
CA THR A 26 11.40 -0.82 -4.12
C THR A 26 11.02 0.37 -5.00
N SER A 27 10.35 1.37 -4.41
CA SER A 27 9.93 2.57 -5.13
C SER A 27 11.12 3.45 -5.50
N GLY A 28 12.16 3.50 -4.66
CA GLY A 28 13.35 4.31 -4.91
C GLY A 28 14.13 3.79 -6.11
N ILE A 29 14.25 2.46 -6.24
CA ILE A 29 14.85 1.84 -7.42
C ILE A 29 14.03 2.17 -8.68
N ARG A 30 12.69 2.02 -8.62
CA ARG A 30 11.80 2.36 -9.75
C ARG A 30 11.93 3.81 -10.19
N ILE A 31 11.87 4.75 -9.25
CA ILE A 31 12.02 6.18 -9.51
C ILE A 31 13.39 6.46 -10.13
N ASN A 32 14.47 5.88 -9.60
CA ASN A 32 15.81 6.09 -10.18
C ASN A 32 15.92 5.56 -11.61
N ILE A 33 15.32 4.41 -11.93
CA ILE A 33 15.27 3.87 -13.30
C ILE A 33 14.55 4.86 -14.23
N LEU A 34 13.38 5.37 -13.81
CA LEU A 34 12.63 6.37 -14.56
C LEU A 34 13.43 7.67 -14.74
N LEU A 35 14.00 8.20 -13.66
CA LEU A 35 14.74 9.46 -13.68
C LEU A 35 15.98 9.40 -14.57
N ASN A 36 16.66 8.25 -14.64
CA ASN A 36 17.84 8.09 -15.50
C ASN A 36 17.54 8.23 -17.00
N THR A 37 16.26 8.31 -17.40
CA THR A 37 15.88 8.66 -18.78
C THR A 37 15.81 10.16 -19.03
N LEU A 38 15.72 10.97 -17.97
CA LEU A 38 15.59 12.41 -18.12
C LEU A 38 16.92 13.06 -18.50
N PRO A 39 16.88 14.17 -19.25
CA PRO A 39 18.06 14.98 -19.51
C PRO A 39 18.71 15.52 -18.22
N ASP A 40 20.04 15.61 -18.21
CA ASP A 40 20.84 16.03 -17.04
C ASP A 40 20.41 17.37 -16.43
N PHE A 41 19.91 18.31 -17.25
CA PHE A 41 19.52 19.65 -16.79
C PHE A 41 18.25 19.66 -15.92
N ILE A 42 17.40 18.62 -15.96
CA ILE A 42 16.22 18.47 -15.10
C ILE A 42 16.44 17.40 -14.02
N LEU A 43 17.37 16.48 -14.27
CA LEU A 43 17.61 15.28 -13.47
C LEU A 43 17.80 15.56 -11.98
N THR A 44 18.61 16.56 -11.61
CA THR A 44 18.91 16.85 -10.21
C THR A 44 17.66 17.28 -9.44
N THR A 45 16.88 18.22 -9.99
CA THR A 45 15.65 18.69 -9.37
C THR A 45 14.63 17.56 -9.29
N ALA A 46 14.44 16.81 -10.38
CA ALA A 46 13.50 15.70 -10.43
C ALA A 46 13.84 14.57 -9.44
N ARG A 47 15.13 14.31 -9.18
CA ARG A 47 15.58 13.33 -8.19
C ARG A 47 15.25 13.76 -6.76
N ILE A 48 15.39 15.04 -6.44
CA ILE A 48 15.05 15.57 -5.11
C ILE A 48 13.54 15.47 -4.89
N THR A 49 12.73 16.01 -5.80
CA THR A 49 11.26 15.96 -5.67
C THR A 49 10.72 14.54 -5.68
N GLY A 50 11.22 13.67 -6.56
CA GLY A 50 10.82 12.26 -6.62
C GLY A 50 11.08 11.52 -5.30
N ASN A 51 12.27 11.70 -4.70
CA ASN A 51 12.61 11.05 -3.44
C ASN A 51 11.80 11.60 -2.26
N ILE A 52 11.55 12.92 -2.19
CA ILE A 52 10.71 13.51 -1.13
C ILE A 52 9.27 12.99 -1.25
N SER A 53 8.71 13.03 -2.46
CA SER A 53 7.35 12.54 -2.71
C SER A 53 7.19 11.08 -2.33
N LEU A 54 8.21 10.26 -2.61
CA LEU A 54 8.24 8.85 -2.23
C LEU A 54 8.21 8.67 -0.71
N VAL A 55 9.07 9.38 0.03
CA VAL A 55 9.10 9.24 1.50
C VAL A 55 7.76 9.65 2.10
N VAL A 56 7.19 10.76 1.64
CA VAL A 56 5.88 11.25 2.09
C VAL A 56 4.77 10.23 1.77
N SER A 57 4.74 9.70 0.54
CA SER A 57 3.76 8.68 0.15
C SER A 57 3.88 7.41 0.99
N SER A 58 5.10 6.95 1.29
CA SER A 58 5.33 5.78 2.15
C SER A 58 4.83 6.00 3.58
N LEU A 59 4.98 7.22 4.13
CA LEU A 59 4.43 7.57 5.44
C LEU A 59 2.89 7.55 5.43
N PHE A 60 2.26 8.07 4.37
CA PHE A 60 0.80 8.00 4.21
C PHE A 60 0.29 6.56 4.19
N SER A 61 0.98 5.64 3.52
CA SER A 61 0.62 4.22 3.52
C SER A 61 0.60 3.62 4.93
N ILE A 62 1.57 3.99 5.79
CA ILE A 62 1.62 3.53 7.19
C ILE A 62 0.49 4.15 8.01
N LEU A 63 0.27 5.46 7.85
CA LEU A 63 -0.81 6.17 8.53
C LEU A 63 -2.17 5.56 8.17
N PHE A 64 -2.35 5.13 6.93
CA PHE A 64 -3.57 4.44 6.50
C PHE A 64 -3.77 3.09 7.19
N ILE A 65 -2.71 2.30 7.37
CA ILE A 65 -2.76 1.04 8.12
C ILE A 65 -3.12 1.30 9.59
N LEU A 66 -2.54 2.33 10.20
CA LEU A 66 -2.87 2.75 11.57
C LEU A 66 -4.32 3.24 11.68
N LEU A 67 -4.82 3.95 10.67
CA LEU A 67 -6.21 4.39 10.61
C LEU A 67 -7.18 3.20 10.53
N ILE A 68 -6.88 2.18 9.74
CA ILE A 68 -7.67 0.93 9.70
C ILE A 68 -7.76 0.31 11.10
N LEU A 69 -6.61 0.18 11.79
CA LEU A 69 -6.57 -0.36 13.14
C LEU A 69 -7.41 0.49 14.12
N PHE A 70 -7.29 1.81 14.04
CA PHE A 70 -8.06 2.74 14.86
C PHE A 70 -9.57 2.61 14.64
N LEU A 71 -10.02 2.67 13.38
CA LEU A 71 -11.44 2.55 13.03
C LEU A 71 -12.02 1.21 13.46
N TYR A 72 -11.28 0.13 13.25
CA TYR A 72 -11.72 -1.20 13.62
C TYR A 72 -11.82 -1.37 15.15
N SER A 73 -10.85 -0.81 15.89
CA SER A 73 -10.87 -0.81 17.35
C SER A 73 -12.04 0.00 17.90
N PHE A 74 -12.31 1.17 17.31
CA PHE A 74 -13.44 2.02 17.65
C PHE A 74 -14.77 1.28 17.48
N VAL A 75 -14.95 0.57 16.37
CA VAL A 75 -16.16 -0.19 16.09
C VAL A 75 -16.39 -1.28 17.14
N ILE A 76 -15.36 -2.08 17.46
CA ILE A 76 -15.53 -3.16 18.44
C ILE A 76 -16.00 -2.60 19.79
N ILE A 77 -15.47 -1.45 20.19
CA ILE A 77 -15.87 -0.78 21.43
C ILE A 77 -17.31 -0.27 21.35
N VAL A 78 -17.72 0.34 20.23
CA VAL A 78 -19.06 0.93 20.07
C VAL A 78 -20.16 -0.11 19.94
N PHE A 79 -19.90 -1.20 19.21
CA PHE A 79 -20.88 -2.26 18.94
C PHE A 79 -20.79 -3.44 19.92
N ASP A 80 -19.91 -3.35 20.93
CA ASP A 80 -19.68 -4.36 21.97
C ASP A 80 -19.44 -5.78 21.41
N PHE A 81 -18.67 -5.87 20.32
CA PHE A 81 -18.32 -7.16 19.75
C PHE A 81 -17.40 -7.92 20.71
N GLN A 82 -17.71 -9.20 20.99
CA GLN A 82 -16.92 -10.08 21.86
C GLN A 82 -15.56 -10.51 21.28
N THR A 83 -14.97 -9.70 20.41
CA THR A 83 -13.69 -9.98 19.76
C THR A 83 -12.54 -9.49 20.62
N LYS A 84 -11.60 -10.39 20.94
CA LYS A 84 -10.39 -10.02 21.68
C LYS A 84 -9.51 -9.11 20.81
N PHE A 85 -9.06 -7.99 21.38
CA PHE A 85 -8.16 -7.04 20.73
C PHE A 85 -6.88 -7.69 20.15
N GLU A 86 -6.38 -8.74 20.81
CA GLU A 86 -5.22 -9.51 20.32
C GLU A 86 -5.40 -10.10 18.92
N ILE A 87 -6.62 -10.51 18.55
CA ILE A 87 -6.93 -11.08 17.23
C ILE A 87 -6.79 -10.00 16.15
N ILE A 88 -7.13 -8.75 16.49
CA ILE A 88 -7.01 -7.60 15.59
C ILE A 88 -5.54 -7.34 15.27
N VAL A 89 -4.70 -7.25 16.31
CA VAL A 89 -3.27 -6.98 16.15
C VAL A 89 -2.61 -8.08 15.32
N GLU A 90 -2.94 -9.35 15.58
CA GLU A 90 -2.43 -10.46 14.77
C GLU A 90 -2.92 -10.42 13.32
N SER A 91 -4.17 -10.01 13.08
CA SER A 91 -4.68 -9.86 11.71
C SER A 91 -4.00 -8.70 10.97
N MET A 92 -3.65 -7.63 11.69
CA MET A 92 -2.83 -6.54 11.15
C MET A 92 -1.41 -6.99 10.82
N ILE A 93 -0.78 -7.79 11.69
CA ILE A 93 0.54 -8.38 11.41
C ILE A 93 0.50 -9.17 10.10
N ASN A 94 -0.50 -10.04 9.92
CA ASN A 94 -0.67 -10.82 8.69
C ASN A 94 -0.92 -9.94 7.47
N LEU A 95 -1.70 -8.87 7.61
CA LEU A 95 -1.93 -7.87 6.55
C LEU A 95 -0.62 -7.20 6.13
N ILE A 96 0.18 -6.72 7.09
CA ILE A 96 1.45 -6.04 6.80
C ILE A 96 2.42 -6.99 6.09
N ILE A 97 2.50 -8.25 6.53
CA ILE A 97 3.33 -9.27 5.87
C ILE A 97 2.87 -9.50 4.42
N ALA A 98 1.55 -9.60 4.18
CA ALA A 98 1.01 -9.75 2.83
C ALA A 98 1.33 -8.53 1.96
N PHE A 99 1.22 -7.31 2.48
CA PHE A 99 1.61 -6.10 1.77
C PHE A 99 3.09 -6.05 1.43
N CYS A 100 3.99 -6.44 2.35
CA CYS A 100 5.41 -6.58 2.06
C CYS A 100 5.65 -7.55 0.89
N PHE A 101 5.04 -8.72 0.93
CA PHE A 101 5.20 -9.73 -0.12
C PHE A 101 4.69 -9.23 -1.48
N LEU A 102 3.52 -8.61 -1.51
CA LEU A 102 2.92 -8.08 -2.74
C LEU A 102 3.71 -6.91 -3.33
N GLU A 103 4.28 -6.04 -2.49
CA GLU A 103 5.14 -4.95 -2.95
C GLU A 103 6.45 -5.49 -3.57
N LEU A 104 7.04 -6.53 -2.99
CA LEU A 104 8.21 -7.20 -3.59
C LEU A 104 7.86 -7.89 -4.92
N LEU A 105 6.66 -8.48 -5.02
CA LEU A 105 6.18 -9.11 -6.25
C LEU A 105 5.92 -8.07 -7.35
N ARG A 106 5.24 -6.97 -7.02
CA ARG A 106 5.04 -5.81 -7.90
C ARG A 106 6.37 -5.23 -8.37
N PHE A 107 7.34 -5.11 -7.47
CA PHE A 107 8.69 -4.64 -7.79
C PHE A 107 9.39 -5.57 -8.79
N SER A 108 9.33 -6.89 -8.57
CA SER A 108 9.92 -7.88 -9.48
C SER A 108 9.31 -7.81 -10.88
N PHE A 109 7.98 -7.66 -10.96
CA PHE A 109 7.28 -7.48 -12.24
C PHE A 109 7.68 -6.17 -12.93
N THR A 110 7.82 -5.11 -12.14
CA THR A 110 8.27 -3.81 -12.65
C THR A 110 9.67 -3.89 -13.27
N LEU A 111 10.62 -4.55 -12.60
CA LEU A 111 11.98 -4.74 -13.15
C LEU A 111 11.98 -5.54 -14.46
N TYR A 112 11.11 -6.54 -14.58
CA TYR A 112 10.95 -7.31 -15.82
C TYR A 112 10.49 -6.42 -16.97
N GLU A 113 9.44 -5.63 -16.77
CA GLU A 113 8.85 -4.75 -17.79
C GLU A 113 9.77 -3.56 -18.17
N PHE A 114 10.51 -2.98 -17.21
CA PHE A 114 11.45 -1.88 -17.52
C PHE A 114 12.60 -2.31 -18.41
N ASN A 115 12.94 -3.61 -18.44
CA ASN A 115 13.98 -4.14 -19.30
C ASN A 115 13.52 -4.26 -20.78
N SER A 116 12.21 -4.27 -21.03
CA SER A 116 11.63 -4.29 -22.38
C SER A 116 11.39 -2.87 -22.92
N SER A 117 12.28 -2.40 -23.78
CA SER A 117 12.00 -1.52 -24.94
C SER A 117 11.39 -0.11 -24.71
N PHE A 118 10.93 0.23 -23.51
CA PHE A 118 10.07 1.38 -23.24
C PHE A 118 10.84 2.71 -23.08
N LEU A 119 11.96 2.69 -22.33
CA LEU A 119 12.77 3.89 -22.08
C LEU A 119 13.37 4.49 -23.36
N ALA A 120 13.46 3.70 -24.44
CA ALA A 120 14.02 4.12 -25.71
C ALA A 120 13.10 5.02 -26.56
N ASN A 121 11.78 5.07 -26.26
CA ASN A 121 10.78 5.70 -27.13
C ASN A 121 10.12 6.98 -26.55
N LEU A 122 10.56 7.49 -25.39
CA LEU A 122 9.97 8.69 -24.78
C LEU A 122 10.34 9.96 -25.56
N ASN A 123 9.33 10.77 -25.90
CA ASN A 123 9.53 12.04 -26.57
C ASN A 123 9.45 13.20 -25.57
N TYR A 124 10.63 13.69 -25.15
CA TYR A 124 10.83 14.73 -24.13
C TYR A 124 10.29 16.13 -24.50
N LYS A 125 9.72 16.31 -25.69
CA LYS A 125 9.14 17.60 -26.14
C LYS A 125 7.64 17.72 -25.90
N GLY A 126 6.95 16.63 -25.54
CA GLY A 126 5.50 16.61 -25.26
C GLY A 126 5.17 16.53 -23.76
N ASP A 127 3.89 16.37 -23.43
CA ASP A 127 3.46 16.08 -22.06
C ASP A 127 3.95 14.68 -21.65
N LEU A 128 5.03 14.65 -20.86
CA LEU A 128 5.64 13.44 -20.35
C LEU A 128 4.70 12.67 -19.40
N THR A 129 3.85 13.38 -18.66
CA THR A 129 2.91 12.76 -17.71
C THR A 129 1.88 11.94 -18.47
N GLN A 130 1.30 12.50 -19.52
CA GLN A 130 0.32 11.79 -20.35
C GLN A 130 0.95 10.62 -21.11
N GLN A 131 2.18 10.78 -21.61
CA GLN A 131 2.93 9.70 -22.23
C GLN A 131 3.21 8.56 -21.24
N LEU A 132 3.57 8.87 -19.98
CA LEU A 132 3.78 7.88 -18.92
C LEU A 132 2.49 7.15 -18.52
N GLN A 133 1.34 7.83 -18.49
CA GLN A 133 0.04 7.23 -18.18
C GLN A 133 -0.42 6.20 -19.23
N GLN A 134 -0.01 6.35 -20.49
CA GLN A 134 -0.37 5.44 -21.58
C GLN A 134 0.52 4.19 -21.65
N THR A 135 1.41 4.02 -20.69
CA THR A 135 2.41 2.94 -20.72
C THR A 135 1.85 1.65 -20.14
N PRO A 136 2.30 0.49 -20.67
CA PRO A 136 1.98 -0.80 -20.07
C PRO A 136 2.35 -0.86 -18.58
N TRP A 137 3.51 -0.28 -18.23
CA TRP A 137 3.95 -0.19 -16.84
C TRP A 137 2.91 0.50 -15.93
N PHE A 138 2.40 1.68 -16.33
CA PHE A 138 1.41 2.41 -15.53
C PHE A 138 0.11 1.61 -15.37
N PHE A 139 -0.34 0.94 -16.43
CA PHE A 139 -1.50 0.06 -16.38
C PHE A 139 -1.31 -1.11 -15.40
N TYR A 140 -0.17 -1.81 -15.49
CA TYR A 140 0.15 -2.91 -14.57
C TYR A 140 0.32 -2.43 -13.13
N ASP A 141 0.90 -1.25 -12.93
CA ASP A 141 1.07 -0.65 -11.62
C ASP A 141 -0.28 -0.42 -10.92
N LYS A 142 -1.28 0.11 -11.65
CA LYS A 142 -2.66 0.25 -11.17
C LYS A 142 -3.31 -1.10 -10.90
N ILE A 143 -3.14 -2.10 -11.77
CA ILE A 143 -3.64 -3.46 -11.51
C ILE A 143 -3.06 -4.03 -10.21
N PHE A 144 -1.75 -3.90 -10.01
CA PHE A 144 -1.08 -4.37 -8.81
C PHE A 144 -1.60 -3.67 -7.55
N GLN A 145 -1.94 -2.39 -7.64
CA GLN A 145 -2.57 -1.67 -6.54
C GLN A 145 -3.92 -2.28 -6.15
N TYR A 146 -4.79 -2.57 -7.12
CA TYR A 146 -6.07 -3.24 -6.86
C TYR A 146 -5.90 -4.65 -6.30
N ILE A 147 -4.99 -5.44 -6.87
CA ILE A 147 -4.67 -6.79 -6.39
C ILE A 147 -4.16 -6.73 -4.94
N THR A 148 -3.31 -5.74 -4.62
CA THR A 148 -2.77 -5.57 -3.27
C THR A 148 -3.87 -5.28 -2.26
N LEU A 149 -4.79 -4.36 -2.59
CA LEU A 149 -5.95 -4.06 -1.74
C LEU A 149 -6.86 -5.29 -1.55
N ALA A 150 -7.15 -6.02 -2.63
CA ALA A 150 -8.00 -7.20 -2.58
C ALA A 150 -7.39 -8.33 -1.74
N ILE A 151 -6.14 -8.71 -2.03
CA ILE A 151 -5.46 -9.78 -1.30
C ILE A 151 -5.26 -9.40 0.16
N GLY A 152 -4.81 -8.17 0.45
CA GLY A 152 -4.66 -7.71 1.83
C GLY A 152 -5.98 -7.77 2.60
N SER A 153 -7.08 -7.31 2.00
CA SER A 153 -8.40 -7.39 2.60
C SER A 153 -8.79 -8.83 2.92
N ILE A 154 -8.61 -9.74 1.97
CA ILE A 154 -8.88 -11.18 2.14
C ILE A 154 -8.01 -11.76 3.26
N THR A 155 -6.70 -11.47 3.29
CA THR A 155 -5.79 -11.94 4.34
C THR A 155 -6.23 -11.47 5.72
N PHE A 156 -6.63 -10.21 5.85
CA PHE A 156 -7.11 -9.65 7.12
C PHE A 156 -8.40 -10.35 7.58
N ILE A 157 -9.42 -10.44 6.70
CA ILE A 157 -10.71 -11.07 7.01
C ILE A 157 -10.53 -12.55 7.34
N PHE A 158 -9.70 -13.27 6.57
CA PHE A 158 -9.43 -14.69 6.79
C PHE A 158 -8.71 -14.95 8.12
N SER A 159 -7.75 -14.09 8.48
CA SER A 159 -7.09 -14.15 9.79
C SER A 159 -8.09 -13.94 10.93
N GLN A 160 -9.01 -12.98 10.80
CA GLN A 160 -10.09 -12.77 11.76
C GLN A 160 -11.04 -13.97 11.82
N PHE A 161 -11.43 -14.54 10.68
CA PHE A 161 -12.33 -15.70 10.59
C PHE A 161 -11.80 -16.88 11.40
N ILE A 162 -10.54 -17.28 11.16
CA ILE A 162 -9.91 -18.41 11.84
C ILE A 162 -9.84 -18.19 13.35
N LYS A 163 -9.47 -16.98 13.77
CA LYS A 163 -9.11 -16.72 15.17
C LYS A 163 -10.26 -16.23 16.05
N SER A 164 -11.30 -15.65 15.46
CA SER A 164 -12.52 -15.23 16.16
C SER A 164 -13.50 -16.38 16.42
N ASN A 165 -13.10 -17.63 16.15
CA ASN A 165 -13.93 -18.82 16.30
C ASN A 165 -15.27 -18.71 15.53
N ASN A 166 -15.20 -18.19 14.30
CA ASN A 166 -16.35 -17.95 13.40
C ASN A 166 -17.39 -16.94 13.91
N ASN A 167 -16.98 -15.90 14.66
CA ASN A 167 -17.90 -14.81 15.00
C ASN A 167 -18.31 -14.04 13.73
N LYS A 168 -19.51 -14.36 13.22
CA LYS A 168 -20.06 -13.85 11.96
C LYS A 168 -20.15 -12.33 11.92
N GLU A 169 -20.48 -11.69 13.04
CA GLU A 169 -20.66 -10.23 13.12
C GLU A 169 -19.35 -9.50 12.88
N THR A 170 -18.28 -9.95 13.53
CA THR A 170 -16.92 -9.44 13.36
C THR A 170 -16.43 -9.57 11.91
N ILE A 171 -16.73 -10.70 11.26
CA ILE A 171 -16.35 -10.97 9.87
C ILE A 171 -17.11 -10.04 8.92
N VAL A 172 -18.45 -9.97 9.05
CA VAL A 172 -19.29 -9.09 8.22
C VAL A 172 -18.85 -7.64 8.37
N PHE A 173 -18.56 -7.20 9.59
CA PHE A 173 -18.10 -5.84 9.81
C PHE A 173 -16.70 -5.59 9.21
N SER A 174 -15.77 -6.54 9.36
CA SER A 174 -14.44 -6.45 8.73
C SER A 174 -14.55 -6.28 7.22
N VAL A 175 -15.45 -7.03 6.58
CA VAL A 175 -15.73 -6.95 5.14
C VAL A 175 -16.28 -5.58 4.79
N ILE A 176 -17.29 -5.08 5.51
CA ILE A 176 -17.89 -3.77 5.24
C ILE A 176 -16.86 -2.65 5.38
N LEU A 177 -16.09 -2.65 6.47
CA LEU A 177 -15.05 -1.65 6.70
C LEU A 177 -14.02 -1.64 5.57
N LEU A 178 -13.53 -2.81 5.16
CA LEU A 178 -12.54 -2.91 4.08
C LEU A 178 -13.11 -2.51 2.72
N ILE A 179 -14.38 -2.80 2.44
CA ILE A 179 -15.06 -2.33 1.23
C ILE A 179 -15.15 -0.79 1.25
N CYS A 180 -15.60 -0.19 2.35
CA CYS A 180 -15.67 1.26 2.48
C CYS A 180 -14.30 1.90 2.27
N ILE A 181 -13.26 1.33 2.90
CA ILE A 181 -11.89 1.82 2.81
C ILE A 181 -11.33 1.67 1.38
N SER A 182 -11.62 0.55 0.71
CA SER A 182 -11.22 0.33 -0.68
C SER A 182 -11.94 1.27 -1.64
N ILE A 183 -13.23 1.52 -1.46
CA ILE A 183 -13.98 2.49 -2.27
C ILE A 183 -13.41 3.90 -2.07
N THR A 184 -13.10 4.28 -0.83
CA THR A 184 -12.49 5.57 -0.56
C THR A 184 -11.09 5.67 -1.13
N SER A 185 -10.26 4.63 -1.08
CA SER A 185 -8.90 4.71 -1.63
C SER A 185 -8.90 4.83 -3.15
N VAL A 186 -9.77 4.09 -3.84
CA VAL A 186 -9.94 4.18 -5.31
C VAL A 186 -10.47 5.55 -5.72
N ASN A 187 -11.54 6.02 -5.09
CA ASN A 187 -12.11 7.33 -5.41
C ASN A 187 -11.16 8.48 -5.04
N PHE A 188 -10.39 8.38 -3.96
CA PHE A 188 -9.47 9.44 -3.55
C PHE A 188 -8.27 9.54 -4.51
N LEU A 189 -7.80 8.42 -5.05
CA LEU A 189 -6.79 8.38 -6.10
C LEU A 189 -7.29 9.03 -7.40
N ASP A 190 -8.51 8.67 -7.84
CA ASP A 190 -9.12 9.26 -9.04
C ASP A 190 -9.42 10.76 -8.84
N LEU A 191 -9.80 11.17 -7.64
CA LEU A 191 -10.10 12.57 -7.30
C LEU A 191 -8.84 13.44 -7.25
N PHE A 192 -7.72 12.91 -6.73
CA PHE A 192 -6.42 13.58 -6.83
C PHE A 192 -5.92 13.67 -8.28
N GLU A 193 -6.13 12.61 -9.06
CA GLU A 193 -5.75 12.54 -10.48
C GLU A 193 -6.57 13.53 -11.34
N HIS A 194 -7.82 13.83 -10.93
CA HIS A 194 -8.66 14.83 -11.58
C HIS A 194 -8.34 16.29 -11.15
N TYR A 195 -7.88 16.52 -9.92
CA TYR A 195 -7.52 17.87 -9.41
C TYR A 195 -6.11 18.32 -9.79
N LEU A 196 -5.23 17.41 -10.22
CA LEU A 196 -3.88 17.70 -10.71
C LEU A 196 -3.80 17.91 -12.24
N ARG A 197 -4.93 17.87 -12.95
CA ARG A 197 -5.08 18.33 -14.35
C ARG A 197 -5.57 19.77 -14.39
#